data_AF-A0A1A9ADU6-F1
#
_entry.id   AF-A0A1A9ADU6-F1
#
_cell.length_a   1.000
_cell.length_b   1.000
_cell.length_c   1.000
_cell.angle_alpha   90.00
_cell.angle_beta   90.00
_cell.angle_gamma   90.00
#
_symmetry.space_group_name_H-M   'P 1'
#
loop_
_entity.id
_entity.type
_entity.pdbx_description
1 polymer ?
#
loop_
_entity_poly.entity_id
_entity_poly.type
_entity_poly.pdbx_seq_one_letter_code
_entity_poly.pdbx_strand_id
1 'polypeptide(L)'
;MTDHPSTGPAGKPTSYSRVTLSRIMTAVDVNLYGTVHGGVLMKFVDDVAGAAAARHSGGTAVTASIDEIVFSEPVRVGDLVHAHAQVNWTGHTSMEVGVRVIAERWDSAEDEPVRVATAYLVFVGVDVGGAPRPVRPVLPETLEDERRYREAEIRRAHRLARRRAIQAHRAG
;
A
#
# COMPACT_ATOMS: atom_id res chain seq x y z
N MET A 1 -35.93 -7.16 29.07
CA MET A 1 -35.08 -7.80 28.06
C MET A 1 -34.72 -6.74 27.04
N THR A 2 -33.70 -5.95 27.34
CA THR A 2 -33.24 -4.83 26.49
C THR A 2 -32.33 -5.40 25.42
N ASP A 3 -32.75 -5.25 24.17
CA ASP A 3 -32.02 -5.63 22.98
C ASP A 3 -30.72 -4.81 22.92
N HIS A 4 -29.56 -5.48 22.95
CA HIS A 4 -28.27 -4.84 22.74
C HIS A 4 -28.09 -4.64 21.22
N PRO A 5 -27.85 -3.42 20.72
CA PRO A 5 -27.54 -3.24 19.31
C PRO A 5 -26.22 -3.97 19.02
N SER A 6 -26.22 -4.85 18.01
CA SER A 6 -25.02 -5.57 17.57
C SER A 6 -23.99 -4.56 17.04
N THR A 7 -23.09 -4.11 17.91
CA THR A 7 -21.96 -3.26 17.54
C THR A 7 -20.99 -4.11 16.74
N GLY A 8 -21.02 -3.93 15.42
CA GLY A 8 -19.94 -4.40 14.56
C GLY A 8 -18.58 -3.95 15.11
N PRO A 9 -17.49 -4.69 14.82
CA PRO A 9 -16.21 -4.40 15.44
C PRO A 9 -15.77 -2.96 15.12
N ALA A 10 -15.49 -2.18 16.16
CA ALA A 10 -15.11 -0.77 16.05
C ALA A 10 -13.94 -0.60 15.06
N GLY A 11 -14.07 0.38 14.15
CA GLY A 11 -13.07 0.69 13.14
C GLY A 11 -11.68 0.99 13.73
N LYS A 12 -10.66 0.91 12.91
CA LYS A 12 -9.27 1.22 13.28
C LYS A 12 -8.87 2.58 12.71
N PRO A 13 -8.20 3.46 13.48
CA PRO A 13 -7.65 4.68 12.94
C PRO A 13 -6.60 4.39 11.86
N THR A 14 -6.48 5.26 10.85
CA THR A 14 -5.46 5.12 9.81
C THR A 14 -4.05 4.95 10.38
N SER A 15 -3.71 5.70 11.43
CA SER A 15 -2.43 5.64 12.15
C SER A 15 -2.08 4.24 12.67
N TYR A 16 -3.08 3.42 13.01
CA TYR A 16 -2.87 2.04 13.48
C TYR A 16 -2.09 1.19 12.49
N SER A 17 -2.27 1.43 11.20
CA SER A 17 -1.67 0.66 10.12
C SER A 17 -0.33 1.22 9.61
N ARG A 18 0.12 2.38 10.10
CA ARG A 18 1.31 3.06 9.58
C ARG A 18 2.58 2.24 9.81
N VAL A 19 3.27 1.88 8.73
CA VAL A 19 4.54 1.17 8.76
C VAL A 19 5.57 1.96 7.97
N THR A 20 6.78 2.06 8.51
CA THR A 20 7.95 2.52 7.76
C THR A 20 8.98 1.41 7.74
N LEU A 21 9.53 1.11 6.57
CA LEU A 21 10.75 0.32 6.43
C LEU A 21 11.83 1.20 5.80
N SER A 22 13.08 0.94 6.14
CA SER A 22 14.22 1.69 5.64
C SER A 22 15.35 0.76 5.28
N ARG A 23 16.01 1.01 4.15
CA ARG A 23 17.06 0.15 3.64
C ARG A 23 18.07 0.98 2.84
N ILE A 24 19.35 0.72 3.07
CA ILE A 24 20.44 1.21 2.22
C ILE A 24 20.48 0.35 0.95
N MET A 25 20.50 1.01 -0.20
CA MET A 25 20.61 0.35 -1.49
C MET A 25 22.05 0.01 -1.82
N THR A 26 22.28 -1.18 -2.38
CA THR A 26 23.62 -1.74 -2.57
C THR A 26 23.89 -2.10 -4.03
N ALA A 27 25.12 -2.47 -4.34
CA ALA A 27 25.53 -2.85 -5.69
C ALA A 27 24.81 -4.10 -6.24
N VAL A 28 24.18 -4.92 -5.39
CA VAL A 28 23.36 -6.07 -5.86
C VAL A 28 21.95 -5.67 -6.27
N ASP A 29 21.54 -4.43 -5.97
CA ASP A 29 20.18 -3.94 -6.23
C ASP A 29 20.04 -3.21 -7.58
N VAL A 30 21.13 -3.01 -8.32
CA VAL A 30 21.14 -2.15 -9.52
C VAL A 30 20.88 -2.89 -10.82
N ASN A 31 20.37 -2.14 -11.80
CA ASN A 31 20.25 -2.56 -13.19
C ASN A 31 21.51 -2.16 -14.00
N LEU A 32 21.50 -2.46 -15.31
CA LEU A 32 22.62 -2.19 -16.23
C LEU A 32 22.99 -0.69 -16.36
N TYR A 33 22.11 0.23 -15.98
CA TYR A 33 22.34 1.68 -15.97
C TYR A 33 22.89 2.19 -14.64
N GLY A 34 23.19 1.32 -13.68
CA GLY A 34 23.79 1.69 -12.38
C GLY A 34 22.82 2.33 -11.38
N THR A 35 21.51 2.36 -11.69
CA THR A 35 20.44 2.77 -10.76
C THR A 35 19.74 1.54 -10.21
N VAL A 36 19.08 1.68 -9.05
CA VAL A 36 18.34 0.57 -8.44
C VAL A 36 17.27 0.06 -9.39
N HIS A 37 17.21 -1.26 -9.53
CA HIS A 37 16.27 -1.93 -10.40
C HIS A 37 14.83 -1.72 -9.93
N GLY A 38 13.92 -1.40 -10.85
CA GLY A 38 12.51 -1.16 -10.52
C GLY A 38 11.85 -2.34 -9.79
N GLY A 39 12.20 -3.58 -10.16
CA GLY A 39 11.75 -4.79 -9.45
C GLY A 39 12.18 -4.88 -7.98
N VAL A 40 13.35 -4.34 -7.62
CA VAL A 40 13.81 -4.28 -6.23
C VAL A 40 12.93 -3.31 -5.44
N LEU A 41 12.65 -2.13 -6.00
CA LEU A 41 11.74 -1.17 -5.39
C LEU A 41 10.30 -1.70 -5.32
N MET A 42 9.81 -2.40 -6.34
CA MET A 42 8.49 -3.04 -6.33
C MET A 42 8.36 -4.05 -5.20
N LYS A 43 9.36 -4.92 -5.02
CA LYS A 43 9.39 -5.86 -3.89
C LYS A 43 9.36 -5.11 -2.56
N PHE A 44 10.18 -4.07 -2.42
CA PHE A 44 10.26 -3.31 -1.17
C PHE A 44 8.93 -2.60 -0.84
N VAL A 45 8.26 -2.06 -1.85
CA VAL A 45 6.92 -1.46 -1.75
C VAL A 45 5.88 -2.51 -1.30
N ASP A 46 5.88 -3.70 -1.91
CA ASP A 46 4.96 -4.78 -1.52
C ASP A 46 5.23 -5.29 -0.10
N ASP A 47 6.50 -5.43 0.30
CA ASP A 47 6.90 -5.84 1.65
C ASP A 47 6.32 -4.89 2.72
N VAL A 48 6.50 -3.57 2.55
CA VAL A 48 5.99 -2.58 3.53
C VAL A 48 4.47 -2.46 3.48
N ALA A 49 3.85 -2.59 2.31
CA ALA A 49 2.41 -2.54 2.15
C ALA A 49 1.73 -3.76 2.79
N GLY A 50 2.32 -4.94 2.60
CA GLY A 50 1.90 -6.19 3.21
C GLY A 50 1.99 -6.13 4.74
N ALA A 51 3.05 -5.52 5.29
CA ALA A 51 3.17 -5.30 6.72
C ALA A 51 2.04 -4.39 7.27
N ALA A 52 1.71 -3.31 6.57
CA ALA A 52 0.61 -2.41 6.94
C ALA A 52 -0.76 -3.12 6.86
N ALA A 53 -0.99 -3.88 5.78
CA ALA A 53 -2.21 -4.67 5.59
C ALA A 53 -2.36 -5.76 6.66
N ALA A 54 -1.27 -6.46 6.99
CA ALA A 54 -1.28 -7.50 8.01
C ALA A 54 -1.60 -6.92 9.39
N ARG A 55 -0.99 -5.78 9.73
CA ARG A 55 -1.28 -5.04 10.97
C ARG A 55 -2.75 -4.61 11.03
N HIS A 56 -3.26 -3.98 9.98
CA HIS A 56 -4.65 -3.51 9.93
C HIS A 56 -5.67 -4.66 9.99
N SER A 57 -5.44 -5.72 9.23
CA SER A 57 -6.35 -6.87 9.22
C SER A 57 -6.22 -7.73 10.47
N GLY A 58 -5.13 -7.62 11.24
CA GLY A 58 -4.88 -8.43 12.43
C GLY A 58 -4.43 -9.86 12.12
N GLY A 59 -3.73 -10.07 11.00
CA GLY A 59 -3.26 -11.39 10.56
C GLY A 59 -2.84 -11.39 9.10
N THR A 60 -2.79 -12.57 8.49
CA THR A 60 -2.37 -12.73 7.09
C THR A 60 -3.23 -11.90 6.14
N ALA A 61 -2.57 -11.22 5.21
CA ALA A 61 -3.16 -10.52 4.09
C ALA A 61 -2.32 -10.79 2.83
N VAL A 62 -2.97 -10.97 1.68
CA VAL A 62 -2.32 -11.28 0.41
C VAL A 62 -2.52 -10.17 -0.61
N THR A 63 -1.53 -9.92 -1.44
CA THR A 63 -1.59 -8.92 -2.53
C THR A 63 -2.54 -9.42 -3.62
N ALA A 64 -3.65 -8.71 -3.83
CA ALA A 64 -4.66 -9.06 -4.82
C ALA A 64 -4.47 -8.33 -6.15
N SER A 65 -4.02 -7.08 -6.09
CA SER A 65 -3.68 -6.29 -7.27
C SER A 65 -2.84 -5.08 -6.89
N ILE A 66 -2.08 -4.57 -7.85
CA ILE A 66 -1.46 -3.24 -7.78
C ILE A 66 -2.28 -2.35 -8.71
N ASP A 67 -2.81 -1.25 -8.18
CA ASP A 67 -3.55 -0.28 -9.01
C ASP A 67 -2.58 0.53 -9.86
N GLU A 68 -1.53 1.05 -9.21
CA GLU A 68 -0.52 1.87 -9.84
C GLU A 68 0.76 1.87 -9.02
N ILE A 69 1.90 1.95 -9.72
CA ILE A 69 3.18 2.38 -9.17
C ILE A 69 3.80 3.41 -10.13
N VAL A 70 4.22 4.54 -9.57
CA VAL A 70 4.89 5.61 -10.32
C VAL A 70 6.29 5.79 -9.76
N PHE A 71 7.29 5.68 -10.62
CA PHE A 71 8.68 6.02 -10.32
C PHE A 71 8.95 7.43 -10.83
N SER A 72 9.23 8.36 -9.92
CA SER A 72 9.46 9.77 -10.26
C SER A 72 10.94 10.12 -10.40
N GLU A 73 11.81 9.43 -9.66
CA GLU A 73 13.24 9.74 -9.61
C GLU A 73 14.07 8.45 -9.48
N PRO A 74 15.30 8.40 -10.04
CA PRO A 74 16.17 7.25 -9.89
C PRO A 74 16.74 7.17 -8.46
N VAL A 75 16.82 5.95 -7.94
CA VAL A 75 17.51 5.61 -6.70
C VAL A 75 18.92 5.12 -7.03
N ARG A 76 19.91 5.56 -6.26
CA ARG A 76 21.33 5.28 -6.47
C ARG A 76 21.84 4.24 -5.47
N VAL A 77 23.00 3.65 -5.76
CA VAL A 77 23.74 2.87 -4.76
C VAL A 77 24.13 3.79 -3.61
N GLY A 78 23.99 3.30 -2.38
CA GLY A 78 24.27 4.05 -1.16
C GLY A 78 23.08 4.81 -0.60
N ASP A 79 22.09 5.18 -1.44
CA ASP A 79 20.91 5.93 -0.97
C ASP A 79 20.21 5.16 0.16
N LEU A 80 19.83 5.89 1.22
CA LEU A 80 18.96 5.38 2.27
C LEU A 80 17.51 5.59 1.85
N VAL A 81 16.82 4.51 1.53
CA VAL A 81 15.45 4.56 1.03
C VAL A 81 14.48 4.26 2.16
N HIS A 82 13.49 5.13 2.33
CA HIS A 82 12.38 4.94 3.27
C HIS A 82 11.09 4.71 2.49
N ALA A 83 10.38 3.63 2.82
CA ALA A 83 9.05 3.37 2.31
C ALA A 83 8.04 3.49 3.46
N HIS A 84 7.07 4.39 3.30
CA HIS A 84 6.01 4.64 4.27
C HIS A 84 4.70 4.11 3.73
N ALA A 85 4.07 3.19 4.45
CA ALA A 85 2.79 2.59 4.08
C ALA A 85 1.71 2.82 5.12
N GLN A 86 0.47 2.94 4.67
CA GLN A 86 -0.73 2.91 5.52
C GLN A 86 -1.93 2.41 4.73
N VAL A 87 -2.92 1.84 5.42
CA VAL A 87 -4.23 1.54 4.84
C VAL A 87 -4.98 2.85 4.62
N ASN A 88 -5.33 3.14 3.37
CA ASN A 88 -6.09 4.33 3.00
C ASN A 88 -7.60 4.05 2.95
N TRP A 89 -7.99 2.81 2.65
CA TRP A 89 -9.40 2.42 2.47
C TRP A 89 -9.60 0.94 2.77
N THR A 90 -10.81 0.58 3.20
CA THR A 90 -11.22 -0.79 3.51
C THR A 90 -12.57 -1.12 2.90
N GLY A 91 -12.69 -2.30 2.29
CA GLY A 91 -13.95 -2.93 1.91
C GLY A 91 -14.37 -3.99 2.94
N HIS A 92 -15.13 -4.99 2.51
CA HIS A 92 -15.51 -6.10 3.38
C HIS A 92 -14.31 -6.96 3.80
N THR A 93 -13.53 -7.43 2.82
CA THR A 93 -12.31 -8.25 3.05
C THR A 93 -11.04 -7.60 2.49
N SER A 94 -11.19 -6.57 1.65
CA SER A 94 -10.10 -5.92 0.93
C SER A 94 -9.64 -4.63 1.59
N MET A 95 -8.40 -4.24 1.38
CA MET A 95 -7.79 -3.00 1.87
C MET A 95 -7.00 -2.36 0.74
N GLU A 96 -7.13 -1.05 0.51
CA GLU A 96 -6.14 -0.30 -0.26
C GLU A 96 -5.04 0.19 0.69
N VAL A 97 -3.78 -0.06 0.34
CA VAL A 97 -2.60 0.43 1.02
C VAL A 97 -1.87 1.40 0.08
N GLY A 98 -1.67 2.63 0.55
CA GLY A 98 -0.82 3.61 -0.14
C GLY A 98 0.60 3.53 0.38
N VAL A 99 1.58 3.63 -0.52
CA VAL A 99 3.01 3.67 -0.21
C VAL A 99 3.65 4.90 -0.81
N ARG A 100 4.40 5.65 0.00
CA ARG A 100 5.30 6.73 -0.45
C ARG A 100 6.74 6.31 -0.18
N VAL A 101 7.57 6.36 -1.22
CA VAL A 101 9.00 6.04 -1.12
C VAL A 101 9.81 7.31 -1.31
N ILE A 102 10.71 7.57 -0.38
CA ILE A 102 11.67 8.67 -0.41
C ILE A 102 13.09 8.12 -0.31
N ALA A 103 14.07 8.86 -0.82
CA ALA A 103 15.48 8.52 -0.73
C ALA A 103 16.28 9.71 -0.17
N GLU A 104 17.05 9.45 0.87
CA GLU A 104 18.14 10.31 1.33
C GLU A 104 19.38 9.98 0.50
N ARG A 105 20.02 11.01 -0.08
CA ARG A 105 21.19 10.84 -0.93
C ARG A 105 22.42 10.56 -0.06
N TRP A 106 23.16 9.51 -0.39
CA TRP A 106 24.34 9.10 0.40
C TRP A 106 25.46 10.15 0.42
N ASP A 107 25.55 10.94 -0.65
CA ASP A 107 26.54 11.99 -0.88
C ASP A 107 26.05 13.39 -0.50
N SER A 108 24.80 13.51 -0.01
CA SER A 108 24.18 14.79 0.32
C SER A 108 23.13 14.61 1.42
N ALA A 109 23.56 14.08 2.58
CA ALA A 109 22.66 13.75 3.68
C ALA A 109 22.00 14.96 4.37
N GLU A 110 22.50 16.18 4.14
CA GLU A 110 21.90 17.42 4.65
C GLU A 110 20.74 17.94 3.78
N ASP A 111 20.60 17.42 2.56
CA ASP A 111 19.51 17.79 1.65
C ASP A 111 18.19 17.11 2.04
N GLU A 112 17.07 17.72 1.66
CA GLU A 112 15.75 17.13 1.85
C GLU A 112 15.61 15.80 1.10
N PRO A 113 14.99 14.76 1.72
CA PRO A 113 14.75 13.49 1.05
C PRO A 113 13.92 13.65 -0.23
N VAL A 114 14.36 13.00 -1.31
CA VAL A 114 13.69 13.08 -2.61
C VAL A 114 12.61 12.01 -2.71
N ARG A 115 11.40 12.36 -3.18
CA ARG A 115 10.36 11.37 -3.50
C ARG A 115 10.72 10.60 -4.75
N VAL A 116 10.88 9.28 -4.62
CA VAL A 116 11.31 8.40 -5.72
C VAL A 116 10.19 7.53 -6.26
N ALA A 117 9.20 7.17 -5.43
CA ALA A 117 8.05 6.43 -5.90
C ALA A 117 6.78 6.67 -5.06
N THR A 118 5.63 6.42 -5.69
CA THR A 118 4.33 6.27 -5.03
C THR A 118 3.63 5.04 -5.57
N ALA A 119 2.92 4.30 -4.71
CA ALA A 119 2.18 3.12 -5.11
C ALA A 119 0.87 2.96 -4.35
N TYR A 120 -0.10 2.30 -4.99
CA TYR A 120 -1.37 1.92 -4.39
C TYR A 120 -1.64 0.44 -4.66
N LEU A 121 -1.72 -0.33 -3.58
CA LEU A 121 -1.84 -1.78 -3.61
C LEU A 121 -3.15 -2.20 -2.95
N VAL A 122 -3.76 -3.25 -3.47
CA VAL A 122 -4.96 -3.85 -2.90
C VAL A 122 -4.58 -5.18 -2.26
N PHE A 123 -4.85 -5.29 -0.96
CA PHE A 123 -4.68 -6.50 -0.18
C PHE A 123 -6.04 -7.11 0.16
N VAL A 124 -6.06 -8.41 0.40
CA VAL A 124 -7.22 -9.13 0.95
C VAL A 124 -6.78 -9.83 2.23
N GLY A 125 -7.49 -9.58 3.33
CA GLY A 125 -7.30 -10.33 4.57
C GLY A 125 -7.77 -11.77 4.36
N VAL A 126 -6.95 -12.76 4.75
CA VAL A 126 -7.26 -14.19 4.61
C VAL A 126 -7.10 -14.93 5.92
N ASP A 127 -7.85 -16.01 6.09
CA ASP A 127 -7.70 -16.95 7.21
C ASP A 127 -6.54 -17.94 6.97
N VAL A 128 -6.39 -18.90 7.88
CA VAL A 128 -5.34 -19.94 7.84
C VAL A 128 -5.47 -20.86 6.62
N GLY A 129 -6.68 -21.01 6.07
CA GLY A 129 -6.95 -21.78 4.86
C GLY A 129 -6.82 -20.97 3.57
N GLY A 130 -6.51 -19.67 3.67
CA GLY A 130 -6.40 -18.77 2.52
C GLY A 130 -7.74 -18.19 2.05
N ALA A 131 -8.85 -18.45 2.76
CA ALA A 131 -10.15 -17.89 2.40
C ALA A 131 -10.26 -16.42 2.84
N PRO A 132 -10.91 -15.54 2.05
CA PRO A 132 -11.10 -14.14 2.44
C PRO A 132 -11.87 -14.00 3.75
N ARG A 133 -11.38 -13.16 4.66
CA ARG A 133 -12.03 -12.85 5.94
C ARG A 133 -12.37 -11.37 6.08
N PRO A 134 -13.41 -11.01 6.85
CA PRO A 134 -13.75 -9.62 7.10
C PRO A 134 -12.59 -8.84 7.72
N VAL A 135 -12.44 -7.58 7.30
CA VAL A 135 -11.50 -6.61 7.90
C VAL A 135 -12.28 -5.48 8.57
N ARG A 136 -11.68 -4.88 9.61
CA ARG A 136 -12.29 -3.73 10.27
C ARG A 136 -12.22 -2.48 9.38
N PRO A 137 -13.24 -1.60 9.40
CA PRO A 137 -13.18 -0.33 8.69
C PRO A 137 -11.97 0.50 9.10
N VAL A 138 -11.32 1.17 8.16
CA VAL A 138 -10.35 2.23 8.46
C VAL A 138 -11.08 3.55 8.71
N LEU A 139 -10.64 4.29 9.73
CA LEU A 139 -11.18 5.58 10.12
C LEU A 139 -10.11 6.65 9.88
N PRO A 140 -10.28 7.50 8.85
CA PRO A 140 -9.40 8.66 8.63
C PRO A 140 -9.38 9.60 9.84
N GLU A 141 -8.20 10.10 10.21
CA GLU A 141 -8.02 10.96 11.40
C GLU A 141 -7.67 12.40 11.03
N THR A 142 -7.14 12.61 9.84
CA THR A 142 -6.63 13.91 9.37
C THR A 142 -7.21 14.25 8.00
N LEU A 143 -7.18 15.54 7.63
CA LEU A 143 -7.58 15.98 6.29
C LEU A 143 -6.81 15.27 5.17
N GLU A 144 -5.54 14.94 5.42
CA GLU A 144 -4.76 14.16 4.47
C GLU A 144 -5.25 12.70 4.37
N ASP A 145 -5.56 12.07 5.49
CA ASP A 145 -6.12 10.71 5.48
C ASP A 145 -7.50 10.69 4.80
N GLU A 146 -8.35 11.70 5.03
CA GLU A 146 -9.65 11.86 4.35
C GLU A 146 -9.49 12.07 2.84
N ARG A 147 -8.49 12.85 2.43
CA ARG A 147 -8.15 13.02 1.00
C ARG A 147 -7.76 11.68 0.39
N ARG A 148 -6.82 10.95 1.02
CA ARG A 148 -6.36 9.64 0.54
C ARG A 148 -7.47 8.59 0.50
N TYR A 149 -8.39 8.61 1.47
CA TYR A 149 -9.56 7.74 1.50
C TYR A 149 -10.47 7.95 0.28
N ARG A 150 -10.83 9.22 -0.01
CA ARG A 150 -11.59 9.57 -1.23
C ARG A 150 -10.81 9.23 -2.52
N GLU A 151 -9.51 9.51 -2.49
CA GLU A 151 -8.45 8.99 -3.37
C GLU A 151 -8.72 7.54 -3.82
N ALA A 152 -8.80 6.69 -2.81
CA ALA A 152 -8.90 5.24 -2.93
C ALA A 152 -10.24 4.77 -3.48
N GLU A 153 -11.33 5.46 -3.13
CA GLU A 153 -12.65 5.16 -3.67
C GLU A 153 -12.72 5.38 -5.18
N ILE A 154 -12.08 6.45 -5.67
CA ILE A 154 -11.96 6.73 -7.11
C ILE A 154 -11.15 5.64 -7.80
N ARG A 155 -9.97 5.29 -7.27
CA ARG A 155 -9.13 4.20 -7.81
C ARG A 155 -9.88 2.86 -7.85
N ARG A 156 -10.63 2.54 -6.79
CA ARG A 156 -11.48 1.35 -6.74
C ARG A 156 -12.55 1.37 -7.82
N ALA A 157 -13.25 2.48 -8.00
CA ALA A 157 -14.28 2.60 -9.03
C ALA A 157 -13.70 2.35 -10.43
N HIS A 158 -12.55 2.94 -10.73
CA HIS A 158 -11.82 2.74 -11.99
C HIS A 158 -11.42 1.27 -12.18
N ARG A 159 -10.83 0.62 -11.17
CA ARG A 159 -10.45 -0.80 -11.21
C ARG A 159 -11.64 -1.71 -11.53
N LEU A 160 -12.78 -1.47 -10.88
CA LEU A 160 -13.99 -2.27 -11.10
C LEU A 160 -14.61 -2.04 -12.48
N ALA A 161 -14.66 -0.79 -12.94
CA ALA A 161 -15.14 -0.47 -14.29
C ALA A 161 -14.28 -1.15 -15.37
N ARG A 162 -12.95 -1.04 -15.25
CA ARG A 162 -12.00 -1.71 -16.15
C ARG A 162 -12.21 -3.23 -16.18
N ARG A 163 -12.37 -3.85 -15.00
CA ARG A 163 -12.59 -5.30 -14.89
C ARG A 163 -13.88 -5.74 -15.60
N ARG A 164 -14.98 -5.01 -15.38
CA ARG A 164 -16.28 -5.30 -16.01
C ARG A 164 -16.21 -5.17 -17.54
N ALA A 165 -15.58 -4.12 -18.04
CA ALA A 165 -15.43 -3.89 -19.49
C ALA A 165 -14.65 -5.02 -20.17
N ILE A 166 -13.53 -5.46 -19.58
CA ILE A 166 -12.73 -6.59 -20.10
C ILE A 166 -13.53 -7.90 -20.06
N GLN A 167 -14.29 -8.15 -19.00
CA GLN A 167 -15.13 -9.36 -18.89
C GLN A 167 -16.25 -9.37 -19.94
N ALA A 168 -16.92 -8.24 -20.16
CA ALA A 168 -17.95 -8.11 -21.17
C ALA A 168 -17.40 -8.35 -22.59
N HIS A 169 -16.22 -7.79 -22.90
CA HIS A 169 -15.55 -8.01 -24.19
C HIS A 169 -15.17 -9.49 -24.43
N ARG A 170 -14.80 -10.23 -23.37
CA ARG A 170 -14.47 -11.66 -23.49
C ARG A 170 -15.68 -12.58 -23.62
N ALA A 171 -16.87 -12.10 -23.26
CA ALA A 171 -18.11 -12.88 -23.24
C ALA A 171 -18.95 -12.73 -24.52
N GLY A 172 -18.61 -11.74 -25.37
CA GLY A 172 -19.18 -11.56 -26.70
C GLY A 172 -18.21 -12.00 -27.78
#